data_AF-A0AAD2C122-F1
#
_entry.id   AF-A0AAD2C122-F1
#
_cell.length_a   1.000
_cell.length_b   1.000
_cell.length_c   1.000
_cell.angle_alpha   90.00
_cell.angle_beta   90.00
_cell.angle_gamma   90.00
#
_symmetry.space_group_name_H-M   'P 1'
#
loop_
_entity.id
_entity.type
_entity.pdbx_description
1 polymer ?
#
loop_
_entity_poly.entity_id
_entity_poly.type
_entity_poly.pdbx_seq_one_letter_code
_entity_poly.pdbx_strand_id
1 'polypeptide(L)'
;MTGQHIVTIGAHLRTNYGTGPYVVREIDGPCTCVEYHDQINGRERPSQEHYHLVVRRPCGKGGDYYLNGFTLDGRSVWGKDRLFEVNQMELFA
;
A
#
# COMPACT_ATOMS: atom_id res chain seq x y z
N MET A 1 11.62 19.87 5.02
CA MET A 1 10.29 19.43 5.47
C MET A 1 10.27 17.91 5.38
N THR A 2 10.51 17.23 6.49
CA THR A 2 10.50 15.78 6.59
C THR A 2 9.07 15.30 6.34
N GLY A 3 8.83 14.66 5.19
CA GLY A 3 7.54 14.04 4.90
C GLY A 3 7.25 13.00 5.98
N GLN A 4 6.07 13.08 6.60
CA GLN A 4 5.65 12.10 7.57
C GLN A 4 5.52 10.74 6.88
N HIS A 5 6.33 9.76 7.30
CA HIS A 5 6.19 8.38 6.87
C HIS A 5 4.95 7.80 7.56
N ILE A 6 3.88 7.58 6.81
CA ILE A 6 2.65 6.96 7.34
C ILE A 6 2.66 5.44 7.14
N VAL A 7 3.44 4.92 6.18
CA VAL A 7 3.55 3.49 5.92
C VAL A 7 4.78 2.93 6.62
N THR A 8 4.55 2.16 7.69
CA THR A 8 5.57 1.41 8.42
C THR A 8 5.05 0.00 8.73
N ILE A 9 5.94 -0.96 8.99
CA ILE A 9 5.52 -2.30 9.43
C ILE A 9 4.74 -2.17 10.75
N GLY A 10 3.56 -2.79 10.81
CA GLY A 10 2.63 -2.68 11.94
C GLY A 10 1.64 -1.51 11.85
N ALA A 11 1.83 -0.57 10.91
CA ALA A 11 0.85 0.49 10.67
C ALA A 11 -0.49 -0.11 10.20
N HIS A 12 -1.58 0.54 10.60
CA HIS A 12 -2.91 0.18 10.16
C HIS A 12 -3.34 1.11 9.04
N LEU A 13 -3.71 0.55 7.89
CA LEU A 13 -3.98 1.31 6.68
C LEU A 13 -5.37 1.01 6.12
N ARG A 14 -5.99 2.04 5.53
CA ARG A 14 -7.13 1.91 4.61
C ARG A 14 -6.81 2.56 3.28
N THR A 15 -7.47 2.12 2.23
CA THR A 15 -7.39 2.76 0.91
C THR A 15 -8.48 3.81 0.76
N ASN A 16 -8.27 4.81 -0.09
CA ASN A 16 -9.31 5.79 -0.43
C ASN A 16 -10.47 5.21 -1.24
N TYR A 17 -10.34 4.00 -1.79
CA TYR A 17 -11.38 3.28 -2.51
C TYR A 17 -12.13 2.25 -1.65
N GLY A 18 -12.01 2.36 -0.32
CA GLY A 18 -12.91 1.67 0.62
C GLY A 18 -12.49 0.24 1.00
N THR A 19 -11.23 -0.14 0.78
CA THR A 19 -10.69 -1.42 1.25
C THR A 19 -9.86 -1.26 2.52
N GLY A 20 -9.80 -2.33 3.31
CA GLY A 20 -9.20 -2.36 4.64
C GLY A 20 -10.26 -2.41 5.75
N PRO A 21 -9.87 -2.18 7.01
CA PRO A 21 -8.51 -1.87 7.43
C PRO A 21 -7.55 -3.06 7.28
N TYR A 22 -6.26 -2.76 7.08
CA TYR A 22 -5.18 -3.72 6.98
C TYR A 22 -4.05 -3.39 7.95
N VAL A 23 -3.26 -4.38 8.34
CA VAL A 23 -2.00 -4.25 9.08
C VAL A 23 -0.85 -4.53 8.12
N VAL A 24 0.14 -3.62 8.04
CA VAL A 24 1.34 -3.83 7.24
C VAL A 24 2.21 -4.91 7.88
N ARG A 25 2.59 -5.93 7.10
CA ARG A 25 3.44 -7.05 7.53
C ARG A 25 4.84 -6.92 6.98
N GLU A 26 4.95 -6.62 5.69
CA GLU A 26 6.22 -6.53 4.98
C GLU A 26 6.18 -5.34 4.03
N ILE A 27 7.36 -4.75 3.81
CA ILE A 27 7.60 -3.65 2.88
C ILE A 27 8.84 -4.04 2.08
N ASP A 28 8.70 -4.12 0.76
CA ASP A 28 9.80 -4.35 -0.17
C ASP A 28 9.98 -3.15 -1.11
N GLY A 29 11.24 -2.79 -1.39
CA GLY A 29 11.60 -1.63 -2.21
C GLY A 29 12.73 -0.79 -1.60
N PRO A 30 13.03 0.39 -2.19
CA PRO A 30 12.35 0.98 -3.35
C PRO A 30 12.49 0.17 -4.65
N CYS A 31 11.47 0.21 -5.51
CA CYS A 31 11.37 -0.48 -6.79
C CYS A 31 10.87 0.46 -7.90
N THR A 32 11.23 0.17 -9.15
CA THR A 32 10.77 0.89 -10.36
C THR A 32 10.06 -0.02 -11.37
N CYS A 33 9.57 -1.17 -10.89
CA CYS A 33 8.86 -2.13 -11.74
C CYS A 33 7.63 -1.50 -12.40
N VAL A 34 7.19 -2.12 -13.49
CA VAL A 34 6.05 -1.68 -14.29
C VAL A 34 4.77 -1.74 -13.46
N GLU A 35 3.82 -0.83 -13.70
CA GLU A 35 2.47 -0.95 -13.16
C GLU A 35 1.88 -2.33 -13.50
N TYR A 36 1.22 -2.98 -12.55
CA TYR A 36 0.66 -4.32 -12.76
C TYR A 36 -0.22 -4.41 -14.02
N HIS A 37 -1.07 -3.41 -14.26
CA HIS A 37 -1.90 -3.37 -15.46
C HIS A 37 -1.06 -3.22 -16.74
N ASP A 38 -0.02 -2.39 -16.74
CA ASP A 38 0.86 -2.27 -17.90
C ASP A 38 1.62 -3.58 -18.14
N GLN A 39 2.07 -4.26 -17.07
CA GLN A 39 2.72 -5.58 -17.16
C GLN A 39 1.82 -6.63 -17.81
N ILE A 40 0.57 -6.78 -17.37
CA ILE A 40 -0.36 -7.77 -17.96
C ILE A 40 -0.81 -7.39 -19.38
N ASN A 41 -0.67 -6.12 -19.77
CA ASN A 41 -0.95 -5.62 -21.11
C ASN A 41 0.30 -5.57 -22.02
N GLY A 42 1.45 -6.10 -21.56
CA GLY A 42 2.69 -6.13 -22.35
C GLY A 42 3.31 -4.76 -22.59
N ARG A 43 3.00 -3.76 -21.76
CA ARG A 43 3.56 -2.42 -21.84
C ARG A 43 4.73 -2.31 -20.87
N GLU A 44 5.95 -2.23 -21.40
CA GLU A 44 7.15 -2.10 -20.57
C GLU A 44 7.44 -0.64 -20.24
N ARG A 45 6.62 -0.05 -19.36
CA ARG A 45 6.82 1.31 -18.86
C ARG A 45 7.24 1.28 -17.39
N PRO A 46 8.54 1.50 -17.08
CA PRO A 46 8.99 1.62 -15.71
C PRO A 46 8.23 2.70 -14.94
N SER A 47 7.92 2.41 -13.68
CA SER A 47 7.23 3.35 -12.80
C SER A 47 8.20 4.32 -12.13
N GLN A 48 7.66 5.39 -11.56
CA GLN A 48 8.35 6.11 -10.48
C GLN A 48 8.63 5.17 -9.29
N GLU A 49 9.61 5.54 -8.48
CA GLU A 49 10.04 4.81 -7.28
C GLU A 49 8.88 4.56 -6.31
N HIS A 50 8.69 3.32 -5.90
CA HIS A 50 7.61 2.91 -5.00
C HIS A 50 7.97 1.65 -4.20
N TYR A 51 7.04 1.22 -3.35
CA TYR A 51 7.16 0.05 -2.49
C TYR A 51 6.02 -0.95 -2.73
N HIS A 52 6.31 -2.21 -2.40
CA HIS A 52 5.38 -3.33 -2.36
C HIS A 52 5.06 -3.66 -0.91
N LEU A 53 3.77 -3.65 -0.55
CA LEU A 53 3.32 -3.91 0.80
C LEU A 53 2.60 -5.25 0.85
N VAL A 54 3.00 -6.12 1.78
CA VAL A 54 2.22 -7.28 2.19
C VAL A 54 1.41 -6.88 3.42
N VAL A 55 0.09 -7.03 3.34
CA VAL A 55 -0.83 -6.58 4.40
C VAL A 55 -1.86 -7.67 4.75
N ARG A 56 -2.37 -7.64 5.98
CA ARG A 56 -3.41 -8.59 6.45
C ARG A 56 -4.57 -7.87 7.12
N ARG A 57 -5.76 -8.49 7.16
CA ARG A 57 -6.86 -7.98 7.97
C ARG A 57 -6.56 -8.16 9.47
N PRO A 58 -6.89 -7.20 10.35
CA PRO A 58 -6.63 -7.28 11.78
C PRO A 58 -7.26 -8.50 12.47
N CYS A 59 -8.46 -8.91 12.04
CA CYS A 59 -9.21 -10.01 12.66
C CYS A 59 -8.70 -11.41 12.31
N GLY A 60 -7.56 -11.53 11.61
CA GLY A 60 -6.91 -12.81 11.29
C GLY A 60 -7.68 -13.72 10.33
N LYS A 61 -8.90 -13.33 9.90
CA LYS A 61 -9.67 -14.05 8.87
C LYS A 61 -9.22 -13.57 7.48
N GLY A 62 -8.53 -14.44 6.75
CA GLY A 62 -8.07 -14.21 5.38
C GLY A 62 -6.56 -14.40 5.20
N GLY A 63 -6.11 -14.44 3.95
CA GLY A 63 -4.68 -14.52 3.59
C GLY A 63 -3.99 -13.16 3.54
N ASP A 64 -2.79 -13.16 2.97
CA ASP A 64 -2.06 -11.95 2.61
C ASP A 64 -2.72 -11.21 1.44
N TYR A 65 -2.69 -9.89 1.52
CA TYR A 65 -3.11 -8.97 0.46
C TYR A 65 -1.90 -8.12 0.05
N TYR A 66 -1.91 -7.64 -1.19
CA TYR A 66 -0.80 -6.88 -1.75
C TYR A 66 -1.27 -5.47 -2.11
N LEU A 67 -0.58 -4.47 -1.57
CA LEU A 67 -0.75 -3.07 -1.93
C LEU A 67 0.56 -2.59 -2.55
N ASN A 68 0.57 -2.40 -3.86
CA ASN A 68 1.77 -2.09 -4.64
C ASN A 68 1.66 -0.71 -5.28
N GLY A 69 2.80 -0.12 -5.63
CA GLY A 69 2.82 1.16 -6.33
C GLY A 69 2.57 2.35 -5.41
N PHE A 70 2.96 2.26 -4.14
CA PHE A 70 2.83 3.36 -3.17
C PHE A 70 4.19 3.85 -2.66
N THR A 71 4.32 5.15 -2.45
CA THR A 71 5.37 5.76 -1.64
C THR A 71 5.07 5.60 -0.15
N LEU A 72 6.07 5.76 0.72
CA LEU A 72 5.89 5.61 2.17
C LEU A 72 5.05 6.72 2.84
N ASP A 73 4.77 7.80 2.11
CA ASP A 73 3.77 8.82 2.50
C ASP A 73 2.34 8.47 2.03
N GLY A 74 2.15 7.25 1.50
CA GLY A 74 0.87 6.66 1.12
C GLY A 74 0.31 7.13 -0.22
N ARG A 75 1.10 7.82 -1.06
CA ARG A 75 0.66 8.22 -2.40
C ARG A 75 0.91 7.10 -3.41
N SER A 76 -0.10 6.77 -4.22
CA SER A 76 0.13 5.92 -5.39
C SER A 76 0.95 6.67 -6.45
N VAL A 77 1.89 5.97 -7.07
CA VAL A 77 2.64 6.44 -8.25
C VAL A 77 1.97 6.06 -9.58
N TRP A 78 0.95 5.19 -9.54
CA TRP A 78 0.20 4.73 -10.71
C TRP A 78 -1.13 5.46 -10.90
N GLY A 79 -1.58 6.25 -9.92
CA GLY A 79 -2.83 6.97 -10.05
C GLY A 79 -3.20 7.86 -8.87
N LYS A 80 -4.52 7.98 -8.65
CA LYS A 80 -5.10 8.85 -7.61
C LYS A 80 -5.28 8.14 -6.26
N ASP A 81 -4.88 6.88 -6.18
CA ASP A 81 -5.05 6.08 -4.98
C ASP A 81 -4.18 6.57 -3.83
N ARG A 82 -4.70 6.40 -2.62
CA ARG A 82 -4.10 6.86 -1.38
C ARG A 82 -4.27 5.81 -0.28
N LEU A 83 -3.21 5.66 0.51
CA LEU A 83 -3.24 4.96 1.79
C LEU A 83 -3.41 6.00 2.90
N PHE A 84 -4.29 5.70 3.85
CA PHE A 84 -4.47 6.49 5.05
C PHE A 84 -4.15 5.62 6.25
N GLU A 85 -3.35 6.14 7.16
CA GLU A 85 -3.22 5.55 8.50
C GLU A 85 -4.58 5.66 9.21
N VAL A 86 -5.04 4.53 9.75
CA VAL A 86 -6.22 4.46 10.62
C VAL A 86 -5.75 4.22 12.04
N ASN A 87 -6.48 4.79 12.99
CA ASN A 87 -6.16 4.53 14.38
C ASN A 87 -6.59 3.10 14.76
N GLN A 88 -6.03 2.58 15.85
CA GLN A 88 -6.33 1.21 16.31
C GLN A 88 -7.80 1.03 16.76
N MET A 89 -8.49 2.13 17.11
CA MET A 89 -9.89 2.13 17.56
C MET A 89 -10.87 1.98 16.39
N GLU A 90 -10.53 2.46 15.20
CA GLU A 90 -11.31 2.33 13.96
C GLU A 90 -11.32 0.89 13.42
N LEU A 91 -10.54 -0.02 14.00
CA LEU A 91 -10.46 -1.42 13.58
C LEU A 91 -11.57 -2.31 14.16
N PHE A 92 -12.25 -1.84 15.19
CA PHE A 92 -13.24 -2.60 15.98
C PHE A 92 -14.61 -1.91 16.09
N ALA A 93 -14.79 -0.78 15.41
CA ALA A 93 -16.08 -0.11 15.25
C ALA A 93 -16.83 -0.69 14.02
#